data_AF-A0A923ZYV7-F1
#
_entry.id   AF-A0A923ZYV7-F1
#
_cell.length_a   1.000
_cell.length_b   1.000
_cell.length_c   1.000
_cell.angle_alpha   90.00
_cell.angle_beta   90.00
_cell.angle_gamma   90.00
#
_symmetry.space_group_name_H-M   'P 1'
#
loop_
_entity.id
_entity.type
_entity.pdbx_description
1 polymer ?
#
loop_
_entity_poly.entity_id
_entity_poly.type
_entity_poly.pdbx_seq_one_letter_code
_entity_poly.pdbx_strand_id
1 'polypeptide(L)'
;MFGINKVEDLHFIFFGYQQGAHLNNEVGDELTTFFSNFEDYVNKHFESKNDVDWSRLIRFYSDSDKHSLELFSNLYTMYYSLNFKN
;
A
#
# COMPACT_ATOMS: atom_id res chain seq x y z
N MET A 1 -2.41 4.35 -15.16
CA MET A 1 -1.58 5.33 -14.43
C MET A 1 -0.34 5.61 -15.26
N PHE A 2 -0.06 6.87 -15.61
CA PHE A 2 1.13 7.19 -16.41
C PHE A 2 2.38 7.05 -15.53
N GLY A 3 3.38 6.28 -15.96
CA GLY A 3 4.63 6.06 -15.22
C GLY A 3 4.58 5.05 -14.07
N ILE A 4 3.43 4.41 -13.81
CA ILE A 4 3.30 3.31 -12.84
C ILE A 4 3.11 2.02 -13.64
N ASN A 5 4.11 1.15 -13.58
CA ASN A 5 4.12 -0.12 -14.29
C ASN A 5 3.97 -1.29 -13.33
N LYS A 6 4.38 -1.14 -12.07
CA LYS A 6 4.38 -2.19 -11.06
C LYS A 6 4.03 -1.68 -9.67
N VAL A 7 3.65 -2.58 -8.78
CA VAL A 7 3.25 -2.25 -7.40
C VAL A 7 4.35 -1.53 -6.60
N GLU A 8 5.63 -1.83 -6.88
CA GLU A 8 6.75 -1.16 -6.22
C GLU A 8 6.84 0.33 -6.57
N ASP A 9 6.39 0.73 -7.77
CA ASP A 9 6.35 2.14 -8.15
C ASP A 9 5.38 2.92 -7.24
N LEU A 10 4.25 2.31 -6.87
CA LEU A 10 3.31 2.88 -5.90
C LEU A 10 3.94 3.00 -4.51
N HIS A 11 4.65 1.97 -4.07
CA HIS A 11 5.37 1.99 -2.80
C HIS A 11 6.38 3.14 -2.75
N PHE A 12 7.17 3.34 -3.80
CA PHE A 12 8.12 4.45 -3.87
C PHE A 12 7.44 5.83 -3.90
N ILE A 13 6.31 5.97 -4.57
CA ILE A 13 5.53 7.22 -4.57
C ILE A 13 5.04 7.55 -3.16
N PHE A 14 4.45 6.58 -2.46
CA PHE A 14 3.94 6.81 -1.11
C PHE A 14 5.06 7.07 -0.11
N PHE A 15 6.14 6.28 -0.16
CA PHE A 15 7.32 6.50 0.65
C PHE A 15 7.92 7.89 0.41
N GLY A 16 8.11 8.28 -0.85
CA GLY A 16 8.64 9.59 -1.21
C GLY A 16 7.75 10.74 -0.70
N TYR A 17 6.43 10.59 -0.80
CA TYR A 17 5.49 11.57 -0.25
C TYR A 17 5.59 11.65 1.27
N GLN A 18 5.63 10.52 1.98
CA GLN A 18 5.75 10.50 3.45
C GLN A 18 7.02 11.20 3.92
N GLN A 19 8.16 10.91 3.28
CA GLN A 19 9.42 11.58 3.58
C GLN A 19 9.34 13.08 3.30
N GLY A 20 8.73 13.48 2.19
CA GLY A 20 8.51 14.88 1.84
C GLY A 20 7.62 15.61 2.85
N ALA A 21 6.51 15.01 3.27
CA ALA A 21 5.60 15.58 4.26
C ALA A 21 6.29 15.76 5.62
N HIS A 22 7.04 14.74 6.06
CA HIS A 22 7.80 14.79 7.30
C HIS A 22 8.83 15.93 7.31
N LEU A 23 9.58 16.10 6.22
CA LEU A 23 10.57 17.18 6.10
C LEU A 23 9.95 18.59 6.13
N ASN A 24 8.69 18.74 5.72
CA ASN A 24 8.00 20.03 5.68
C ASN A 24 7.12 20.32 6.91
N ASN A 25 7.13 19.43 7.92
CA ASN A 25 6.21 19.47 9.07
C ASN A 25 4.72 19.55 8.67
N GLU A 26 4.39 19.11 7.45
CA GLU A 26 3.00 18.90 7.04
C GLU A 26 2.50 17.61 7.69
N VAL A 27 1.18 17.50 7.88
CA VAL A 27 0.49 16.42 8.61
C VAL A 27 0.81 15.04 7.99
N GLY A 28 1.98 14.49 8.29
CA GLY A 28 2.47 13.21 7.80
C GLY A 28 1.95 12.02 8.61
N ASP A 29 1.35 12.29 9.77
CA ASP A 29 0.90 11.26 10.71
C ASP A 29 -0.32 10.50 10.18
N GLU A 30 -1.26 11.18 9.52
CA GLU A 30 -2.48 10.53 9.01
C GLU A 30 -2.18 9.57 7.86
N LEU A 31 -1.34 9.98 6.90
CA LEU A 31 -0.99 9.11 5.78
C LEU A 31 -0.09 7.95 6.23
N THR A 32 0.83 8.19 7.16
CA THR A 32 1.66 7.14 7.75
C THR A 32 0.82 6.13 8.51
N THR A 33 -0.13 6.60 9.31
CA THR A 33 -1.09 5.74 10.02
C THR A 33 -1.95 4.95 9.02
N PHE A 34 -2.42 5.59 7.95
CA PHE A 34 -3.20 4.92 6.90
C PHE A 34 -2.41 3.78 6.26
N PHE A 35 -1.16 4.01 5.84
CA PHE A 35 -0.37 2.96 5.19
C PHE A 35 0.08 1.87 6.15
N SER A 36 0.35 2.20 7.42
CA SER A 36 0.59 1.19 8.46
C SER A 36 -0.63 0.29 8.63
N ASN A 37 -1.83 0.86 8.73
CA ASN A 37 -3.06 0.08 8.85
C ASN A 37 -3.38 -0.73 7.58
N PHE A 38 -3.03 -0.20 6.40
CA PHE A 38 -3.15 -0.94 5.15
C PHE A 38 -2.18 -2.12 5.10
N GLU A 39 -0.95 -1.95 5.57
CA GLU A 39 0.03 -3.02 5.69
C GLU A 39 -0.43 -4.13 6.64
N ASP A 40 -0.95 -3.77 7.81
CA ASP A 40 -1.56 -4.71 8.73
C ASP A 40 -2.72 -5.49 8.08
N TYR A 41 -3.56 -4.79 7.33
CA TYR A 41 -4.65 -5.41 6.58
C TYR A 41 -4.13 -6.42 5.55
N VAL A 42 -3.11 -6.07 4.77
CA VAL A 42 -2.53 -6.94 3.74
C VAL A 42 -1.85 -8.16 4.38
N ASN A 43 -1.07 -7.96 5.45
CA ASN A 43 -0.46 -9.06 6.19
C ASN A 43 -1.52 -10.02 6.75
N LYS A 44 -2.61 -9.49 7.30
CA LYS A 44 -3.73 -10.29 7.78
C LYS A 44 -4.46 -11.02 6.64
N HIS A 45 -4.66 -10.36 5.50
CA HIS A 45 -5.33 -10.95 4.34
C HIS A 45 -4.58 -12.18 3.81
N PHE A 46 -3.25 -12.12 3.80
CA PHE A 46 -2.40 -13.23 3.34
C PHE A 46 -1.93 -14.18 4.46
N GLU A 47 -2.43 -13.99 5.69
CA GLU A 47 -2.00 -14.75 6.87
C GLU A 47 -0.46 -14.77 7.03
N SER A 48 0.19 -13.65 6.70
CA SER A 48 1.63 -13.48 6.81
C SER A 48 2.05 -13.56 8.27
N LYS A 49 3.00 -14.46 8.57
CA LYS A 49 3.55 -14.63 9.92
C LYS A 49 4.59 -13.58 10.30
N ASN A 50 5.13 -12.90 9.29
CA ASN A 50 6.13 -11.86 9.44
C ASN A 50 5.49 -10.53 9.06
N ASP A 51 5.92 -9.46 9.71
CA ASP A 51 5.59 -8.10 9.31
C ASP A 51 6.32 -7.78 8.01
N VAL A 52 5.65 -8.00 6.88
CA VAL A 52 6.21 -7.85 5.54
C VAL A 52 5.59 -6.66 4.85
N ASP A 53 6.42 -5.83 4.22
CA ASP A 53 5.96 -4.70 3.40
C ASP A 53 4.83 -5.13 2.45
N TRP A 54 3.73 -4.38 2.46
CA TRP A 54 2.54 -4.72 1.65
C TRP A 54 2.86 -4.92 0.17
N SER A 55 3.78 -4.13 -0.38
CA SER A 55 4.18 -4.19 -1.80
C SER A 55 4.91 -5.49 -2.14
N ARG A 56 5.70 -6.02 -1.21
CA ARG A 56 6.40 -7.30 -1.35
C ARG A 56 5.44 -8.47 -1.29
N LEU A 57 4.46 -8.44 -0.40
CA LEU A 57 3.41 -9.47 -0.35
C LEU A 57 2.61 -9.47 -1.65
N ILE A 58 2.14 -8.30 -2.11
CA ILE A 58 1.39 -8.21 -3.36
C ILE A 58 2.22 -8.73 -4.53
N ARG A 59 3.51 -8.36 -4.63
CA ARG A 59 4.41 -8.89 -5.65
C ARG A 59 4.52 -10.41 -5.57
N PHE A 60 4.73 -10.97 -4.37
CA PHE A 60 4.89 -12.40 -4.17
C PHE A 60 3.66 -13.20 -4.63
N TYR A 61 2.46 -12.67 -4.42
CA TYR A 61 1.19 -13.27 -4.85
C TYR A 61 0.75 -12.86 -6.27
N SER A 62 1.62 -12.23 -7.06
CA SER A 62 1.29 -11.75 -8.41
C SER A 62 2.21 -12.32 -9.50
N ASP A 63 1.59 -12.98 -10.48
CA ASP A 63 2.31 -13.54 -11.64
C ASP A 63 2.86 -12.50 -12.64
N SER A 64 2.40 -11.25 -12.58
CA SER A 64 2.84 -10.19 -13.48
C SER A 64 2.72 -8.80 -12.87
N ASP A 65 3.37 -7.83 -13.49
CA ASP A 65 3.26 -6.41 -13.14
C ASP A 65 1.82 -5.91 -13.20
N LYS A 66 1.08 -6.24 -14.28
CA LYS A 66 -0.33 -5.92 -14.41
C LYS A 66 -1.16 -6.54 -13.28
N HIS A 67 -0.92 -7.82 -12.99
CA HIS A 67 -1.63 -8.52 -11.92
C HIS A 67 -1.32 -7.89 -10.54
N SER A 68 -0.09 -7.45 -10.30
CA SER A 68 0.28 -6.76 -9.04
C SER A 68 -0.49 -5.46 -8.82
N LEU A 69 -0.74 -4.71 -9.90
CA LEU A 69 -1.54 -3.48 -9.83
C LEU A 69 -3.02 -3.77 -9.63
N GLU A 70 -3.55 -4.82 -10.28
CA GLU A 70 -4.93 -5.27 -10.08
C GLU A 70 -5.16 -5.76 -8.64
N LEU A 71 -4.25 -6.57 -8.12
CA LEU A 71 -4.30 -7.07 -6.75
C LEU A 71 -4.21 -5.93 -5.73
N PHE A 72 -3.30 -4.97 -5.94
CA PHE A 72 -3.27 -3.74 -5.15
C PHE A 72 -4.61 -3.00 -5.18
N SER A 73 -5.16 -2.76 -6.37
CA SER A 73 -6.43 -2.03 -6.52
C SER A 73 -7.56 -2.73 -5.76
N ASN A 74 -7.62 -4.05 -5.81
CA ASN A 74 -8.63 -4.85 -5.10
C ASN A 74 -8.47 -4.75 -3.58
N LEU A 75 -7.26 -5.02 -3.07
CA LEU A 75 -6.97 -4.96 -1.64
C LEU A 75 -7.20 -3.56 -1.07
N TYR A 76 -6.75 -2.53 -1.78
CA TYR A 76 -6.96 -1.13 -1.40
C TYR A 76 -8.46 -0.80 -1.36
N THR A 77 -9.22 -1.19 -2.38
CA THR A 77 -10.68 -0.95 -2.43
C THR A 77 -11.40 -1.66 -1.28
N MET A 78 -11.03 -2.91 -0.99
CA MET A 78 -11.60 -3.67 0.14
C MET A 78 -11.27 -2.99 1.47
N TYR A 79 -10.00 -2.68 1.71
CA TYR A 79 -9.56 -1.95 2.89
C TYR A 79 -10.31 -0.63 3.06
N TYR A 80 -10.39 0.18 2.01
CA TYR A 80 -11.09 1.46 2.05
C TYR A 80 -12.57 1.29 2.39
N SER A 81 -13.23 0.31 1.77
CA SER A 81 -14.64 0.03 2.01
C SER A 81 -14.97 -0.41 3.44
N LEU A 82 -14.02 -1.10 4.10
CA LEU A 82 -14.18 -1.57 5.48
C LEU A 82 -13.97 -0.46 6.51
N ASN A 83 -13.15 0.54 6.20
CA ASN A 83 -12.67 1.52 7.17
C ASN A 83 -13.23 2.94 6.97
N PHE A 84 -13.76 3.27 5.78
CA PHE A 84 -14.11 4.66 5.43
C PHE A 84 -15.48 4.82 4.76
N LYS A 85 -16.28 3.76 4.64
CA LYS A 85 -17.69 3.89 4.23
C LYS A 85 -18.56 4.19 5.45
N ASN A 86 -19.07 5.42 5.53
CA ASN A 86 -20.32 5.77 6.24
C ASN A 86 -21.53 5.33 5.40
#